data_AF-A0A1S6HVI5-F1
#
_entry.id   AF-A0A1S6HVI5-F1
#
_cell.length_a   1.000
_cell.length_b   1.000
_cell.length_c   1.000
_cell.angle_alpha   90.00
_cell.angle_beta   90.00
_cell.angle_gamma   90.00
#
_symmetry.space_group_name_H-M   'P 1'
#
loop_
_entity.id
_entity.type
_entity.pdbx_description
1 polymer ?
#
loop_
_entity_poly.entity_id
_entity_poly.type
_entity_poly.pdbx_seq_one_letter_code
_entity_poly.pdbx_strand_id
1 'polypeptide(L)'
;MSNIIQLLERMGQDSELQTEQSFEQAIQDSALTNELKQSLLNRDNISLKRQLDVCPDVVCILLPSEDEDKSDEKDETEDKQNDIRTLKVG
;
A
#
# COMPACT_ATOMS: atom_id res chain seq x y z
N MET A 1 -21.07 10.53 13.36
CA MET A 1 -20.24 9.81 12.39
C MET A 1 -18.79 9.98 12.82
N SER A 2 -18.25 8.99 13.54
CA SER A 2 -16.84 9.03 13.94
C SER A 2 -16.02 8.55 12.75
N ASN A 3 -15.18 9.42 12.20
CA ASN A 3 -14.39 9.11 11.03
C ASN A 3 -13.01 8.63 11.48
N ILE A 4 -12.62 7.41 11.12
CA ILE A 4 -11.27 6.86 11.34
C ILE A 4 -10.18 7.85 10.93
N ILE A 5 -10.41 8.63 9.88
CA ILE A 5 -9.49 9.67 9.42
C ILE A 5 -9.24 10.73 10.49
N GLN A 6 -10.26 11.17 11.24
CA GLN A 6 -10.10 12.16 12.31
C GLN A 6 -9.31 11.61 13.50
N LEU A 7 -9.47 10.32 13.80
CA LEU A 7 -8.69 9.67 14.85
C LEU A 7 -7.21 9.61 14.44
N LEU A 8 -6.94 9.15 13.21
CA LEU A 8 -5.58 9.05 12.67
C LEU A 8 -4.91 10.42 12.51
N GLU A 9 -5.66 11.43 12.07
CA GLU A 9 -5.20 12.83 12.01
C GLU A 9 -4.77 13.32 13.40
N ARG A 10 -5.63 13.14 14.41
CA ARG A 10 -5.33 13.53 15.79
C ARG A 10 -4.09 12.82 16.33
N MET A 11 -3.94 11.51 16.07
CA MET A 11 -2.76 10.74 16.47
C MET A 11 -1.48 11.23 15.78
N GLY A 12 -1.58 11.73 14.55
CA GLY A 12 -0.43 12.31 13.83
C GLY A 12 -0.06 13.70 14.31
N GLN A 13 -1.03 14.49 14.77
CA GLN A 13 -0.84 15.87 15.21
C GLN A 13 -0.45 15.99 16.69
N ASP A 14 -0.97 15.11 17.54
CA ASP A 14 -0.78 15.16 18.99
C ASP A 14 0.29 14.18 19.45
N SER A 15 1.42 14.71 19.92
CA SER A 15 2.53 13.91 20.44
C SER A 15 2.17 13.15 21.72
N GLU A 16 1.18 13.60 22.50
CA GLU A 16 0.77 12.94 23.73
C GLU A 16 0.07 11.60 23.45
N LEU A 17 -0.61 11.51 22.30
CA LEU A 17 -1.29 10.30 21.81
C LEU A 17 -0.36 9.23 21.25
N GLN A 18 0.96 9.47 21.23
CA GLN A 18 1.95 8.50 20.73
C GLN A 18 2.42 7.51 21.80
N THR A 19 2.00 7.68 23.05
CA THR A 19 2.26 6.70 24.11
C THR A 19 1.30 5.52 24.01
N GLU A 20 1.74 4.33 24.39
CA GLU A 20 0.95 3.09 24.24
C GLU A 20 -0.40 3.17 24.97
N GLN A 21 -0.41 3.69 26.21
CA GLN A 21 -1.63 3.83 27.00
C GLN A 21 -2.62 4.82 26.39
N SER A 22 -2.15 6.00 25.96
CA SER A 22 -3.01 7.01 25.34
C SER A 22 -3.56 6.57 23.98
N PHE A 23 -2.77 5.82 23.22
CA PHE A 23 -3.15 5.22 21.95
C PHE A 23 -4.30 4.22 22.16
N GLU A 24 -4.15 3.28 23.08
CA GLU A 24 -5.20 2.29 23.37
C GLU A 24 -6.49 2.97 23.84
N GLN A 25 -6.37 3.94 24.75
CA GLN A 25 -7.50 4.70 25.28
C GLN A 25 -8.25 5.44 24.16
N ALA A 26 -7.53 6.15 23.28
CA ALA A 26 -8.12 6.87 22.16
C ALA A 26 -8.85 5.95 21.18
N ILE A 27 -8.35 4.72 20.98
CA ILE A 27 -9.02 3.72 20.14
C ILE A 27 -10.27 3.18 20.83
N GLN A 28 -10.19 2.88 22.13
CA GLN A 28 -11.33 2.37 22.89
C GLN A 28 -12.48 3.38 22.95
N ASP A 29 -12.16 4.66 23.18
CA ASP A 29 -13.13 5.76 23.28
C ASP A 29 -13.71 6.19 21.92
N SER A 30 -13.06 5.79 20.82
CA SER A 30 -13.56 6.08 19.48
C SER A 30 -14.87 5.34 19.18
N ALA A 31 -15.74 5.93 18.35
CA ALA A 31 -16.94 5.25 17.85
C ALA A 31 -16.67 4.45 16.55
N LEU A 32 -15.47 3.86 16.44
CA LEU A 32 -15.10 2.94 15.36
C LEU A 32 -15.72 1.56 15.53
N THR A 33 -15.84 0.82 14.44
CA THR A 33 -16.23 -0.60 14.46
C THR A 33 -15.21 -1.44 15.23
N ASN A 34 -15.65 -2.52 15.86
CA ASN A 34 -14.77 -3.44 16.58
C ASN A 34 -13.62 -3.98 15.70
N GLU A 35 -13.88 -4.23 14.43
CA GLU A 35 -12.87 -4.73 13.48
C GLU A 35 -11.73 -3.72 13.30
N LEU A 36 -12.03 -2.45 13.05
CA LEU A 36 -11.04 -1.36 12.97
C LEU A 36 -10.29 -1.18 14.29
N LYS A 37 -10.97 -1.22 15.43
CA LYS A 37 -10.31 -1.11 16.75
C LYS A 37 -9.29 -2.23 16.95
N GLN A 38 -9.65 -3.47 16.63
CA GLN A 38 -8.76 -4.62 16.73
C GLN A 38 -7.57 -4.50 15.77
N SER A 39 -7.80 -4.07 14.53
CA SER A 39 -6.70 -3.86 13.58
C SER A 39 -5.73 -2.76 14.03
N LEU A 40 -6.22 -1.70 14.69
CA LEU A 40 -5.37 -0.65 15.28
C LEU A 40 -4.57 -1.16 16.50
N LEU A 41 -5.25 -1.80 17.46
CA LEU A 41 -4.62 -2.31 18.69
C LEU A 41 -3.56 -3.38 18.40
N ASN A 42 -3.83 -4.29 17.47
CA ASN A 42 -2.91 -5.36 17.09
C ASN A 42 -1.82 -4.89 16.10
N ARG A 43 -1.78 -3.59 15.76
CA ARG A 43 -0.86 -3.03 14.74
C ARG A 43 -0.94 -3.77 13.40
N ASP A 44 -2.12 -4.33 13.07
CA ASP A 44 -2.34 -5.12 11.87
C ASP A 44 -2.53 -4.20 10.65
N ASN A 45 -1.41 -3.82 10.05
CA ASN A 45 -1.39 -2.93 8.89
C ASN A 45 -2.07 -3.53 7.66
N ILE A 46 -2.08 -4.86 7.50
CA ILE A 46 -2.66 -5.53 6.33
C ILE A 46 -4.19 -5.43 6.40
N SER A 47 -4.77 -5.83 7.53
CA SER A 47 -6.22 -5.73 7.73
C SER A 47 -6.68 -4.28 7.72
N LEU A 48 -5.92 -3.38 8.34
CA LEU A 48 -6.25 -1.95 8.37
C LEU A 48 -6.28 -1.35 6.96
N LYS A 49 -5.28 -1.64 6.11
CA LYS A 49 -5.26 -1.19 4.70
C LYS A 49 -6.47 -1.71 3.92
N ARG A 50 -6.84 -2.97 4.11
CA ARG A 50 -7.99 -3.58 3.45
C ARG A 50 -9.32 -2.97 3.93
N GLN A 51 -9.46 -2.73 5.23
CA GLN A 51 -10.66 -2.09 5.81
C GLN A 51 -10.82 -0.64 5.36
N LEU A 52 -9.70 0.06 5.14
CA LEU A 52 -9.67 1.44 4.65
C LEU A 52 -9.65 1.55 3.13
N ASP A 53 -9.71 0.42 2.42
CA ASP A 53 -9.66 0.34 0.96
C ASP A 53 -8.50 1.15 0.35
N VAL A 54 -7.32 1.04 0.99
CA VAL A 54 -6.11 1.72 0.52
C VAL A 54 -5.57 0.96 -0.70
N CYS A 55 -5.86 1.45 -1.91
CA CYS A 55 -5.33 0.94 -3.17
C CYS A 55 -3.92 1.51 -3.43
N PRO A 56 -2.83 0.72 -3.36
CA PRO A 56 -1.51 1.18 -3.75
C PRO A 56 -1.35 1.10 -5.28
N ASP A 57 -2.01 1.99 -6.05
CA ASP A 57 -1.97 1.96 -7.52
C ASP A 57 -1.15 3.11 -8.13
N VAL A 58 -0.04 3.50 -7.51
CA VAL A 58 0.93 4.41 -8.14
C VAL A 58 2.21 3.64 -8.44
N VAL A 59 2.24 3.03 -9.62
CA VAL A 59 3.44 2.43 -10.19
C VAL A 59 4.13 3.48 -11.07
N CYS A 60 5.29 3.97 -10.64
CA CYS A 60 6.12 4.86 -11.43
C CYS A 60 7.25 4.04 -12.06
N ILE A 61 7.16 3.78 -13.37
CA ILE A 61 8.22 3.10 -14.12
C ILE A 61 9.16 4.18 -14.65
N LEU A 62 10.40 4.21 -14.17
CA LEU A 62 11.46 4.98 -14.82
C LEU A 62 12.05 4.11 -15.95
N LEU A 63 11.77 4.50 -17.20
CA LEU A 63 12.47 3.94 -18.36
C LEU A 63 13.74 4.78 -18.59
N PRO A 64 14.91 4.15 -18.82
CA PRO A 64 16.07 4.88 -19.29
C PRO A 64 15.73 5.57 -20.63
N SER A 65 16.20 6.80 -20.82
CA SER A 65 16.03 7.48 -22.10
C SER A 65 16.82 6.70 -23.16
N GLU A 66 16.16 6.35 -24.25
CA GLU A 66 16.86 5.90 -25.45
C GLU A 66 17.63 7.12 -25.97
N ASP A 67 18.96 7.09 -25.94
CA ASP A 67 19.77 8.04 -26.69
C ASP A 67 19.37 7.90 -28.17
N GLU A 68 18.99 9.01 -28.80
CA GLU A 68 18.57 9.07 -30.20
C GLU A 68 19.71 8.66 -31.14
N ASP A 69 19.90 7.37 -31.38
CA ASP A 69 20.58 6.89 -32.58
C ASP A 69 19.54 6.40 -33.58
N LYS A 70 19.15 7.31 -34.49
CA LYS A 70 18.39 6.97 -35.69
C LYS A 70 19.19 5.99 -36.53
N SER A 71 18.59 4.85 -36.92
CA SER A 71 18.70 4.27 -38.27
C SER A 71 17.72 3.11 -38.49
N ASP A 72 16.78 3.36 -39.40
CA ASP A 72 16.20 2.50 -40.43
C ASP A 72 15.39 1.22 -40.11
N GLU A 73 14.07 1.41 -40.22
CA GLU A 73 13.05 0.61 -40.93
C GLU A 73 13.31 -0.85 -41.43
N LYS A 74 12.33 -1.71 -41.06
CA LYS A 74 11.81 -2.98 -41.67
C LYS A 74 12.55 -4.27 -41.27
N ASP A 75 11.86 -5.33 -40.84
CA ASP A 75 10.77 -6.00 -41.55
C ASP A 75 9.86 -6.82 -40.60
N GLU A 76 8.59 -6.96 -40.97
CA GLU A 76 7.60 -7.80 -40.31
C GLU A 76 7.92 -9.30 -40.51
N THR A 77 7.75 -10.15 -39.48
CA THR A 77 6.93 -11.40 -39.48
C THR A 77 7.39 -12.42 -38.43
N GLU A 78 6.44 -12.74 -37.54
CA GLU A 78 6.05 -14.09 -37.07
C GLU A 78 7.05 -15.07 -36.39
N ASP A 79 6.78 -15.26 -35.08
CA ASP A 79 6.29 -16.53 -34.48
C ASP A 79 7.25 -17.36 -33.57
N LYS A 80 6.68 -17.73 -32.40
CA LYS A 80 7.05 -18.79 -31.41
C LYS A 80 8.34 -18.54 -30.59
N GLN A 81 8.38 -18.74 -29.26
CA GLN A 81 7.72 -19.77 -28.48
C GLN A 81 7.77 -19.41 -26.98
N ASN A 82 6.65 -19.63 -26.32
CA ASN A 82 6.47 -19.66 -24.89
C ASN A 82 7.28 -20.81 -24.27
N ASP A 83 8.31 -20.51 -23.46
CA ASP A 83 8.93 -21.48 -22.56
C ASP A 83 8.97 -20.90 -21.13
N ILE A 84 7.84 -21.08 -20.44
CA ILE A 84 7.77 -21.06 -18.99
C ILE A 84 8.69 -22.17 -18.47
N ARG A 85 9.80 -21.81 -17.81
CA ARG A 85 10.55 -22.75 -16.96
C ARG A 85 10.86 -22.15 -15.60
N THR A 86 9.95 -22.46 -14.66
CA THR A 86 10.22 -22.80 -13.26
C THR A 86 11.65 -22.58 -12.76
N LEU A 87 11.86 -21.49 -12.01
CA LEU A 87 13.00 -21.36 -11.12
C LEU A 87 12.65 -22.00 -9.77
N LYS A 88 13.12 -23.22 -9.59
CA LYS A 88 13.16 -23.92 -8.31
C LYS A 88 14.22 -23.25 -7.44
N VAL A 89 13.79 -22.80 -6.27
CA VAL A 89 14.61 -22.25 -5.19
C VAL A 89 15.72 -23.25 -4.83
N GLY A 90 16.96 -22.78 -4.81
CA GLY A 90 18.12 -23.41 -4.19
C GLY A 90 18.69 -22.48 -3.14
#